data_AF-A0A8D8BQ76-F1
#
_entry.id   AF-A0A8D8BQ76-F1
#
_cell.length_a   1.000
_cell.length_b   1.000
_cell.length_c   1.000
_cell.angle_alpha   90.00
_cell.angle_beta   90.00
_cell.angle_gamma   90.00
#
_symmetry.space_group_name_H-M   'P 1'
#
loop_
_entity.id
_entity.type
_entity.pdbx_description
1 polymer ?
#
loop_
_entity_poly.entity_id
_entity_poly.type
_entity_poly.pdbx_seq_one_letter_code
_entity_poly.pdbx_strand_id
1 'polypeptide(L)'
;MSEATPDDMWTPFKHLFNSIESFLVTPAAGQQQEQNVASLDALLRKHKQNFSTLLRNPPKNGKSREAIRQGITEGITLPEFGHTILSKDLVDESVILSDMYDLNELIVLELLCTAQQQMPNHPGL
;
A
#
# COMPACT_ATOMS: atom_id res chain seq x y z
N MET A 1 14.77 -2.34 18.02
CA MET A 1 14.64 -1.24 17.05
C MET A 1 13.30 -1.44 16.37
N SER A 2 12.33 -0.58 16.65
CA SER A 2 11.00 -0.66 16.04
C SER A 2 11.13 -0.28 14.57
N GLU A 3 11.02 -1.27 13.67
CA GLU A 3 10.81 -1.00 12.25
C GLU A 3 9.58 -0.09 12.15
N ALA A 4 9.81 1.17 11.76
CA ALA A 4 8.76 2.05 11.32
C ALA A 4 8.12 1.33 10.12
N THR A 5 6.93 0.78 10.33
CA THR A 5 6.16 0.21 9.23
C THR A 5 5.88 1.39 8.29
N PRO A 6 6.32 1.35 7.03
CA PRO A 6 6.01 2.42 6.09
C PRO A 6 4.50 2.64 6.12
N ASP A 7 4.11 3.90 6.28
CA ASP A 7 2.71 4.34 6.29
C ASP A 7 2.19 4.33 4.85
N ASP A 8 2.26 3.15 4.23
CA ASP A 8 1.75 2.86 2.91
C ASP A 8 0.52 1.94 3.03
N MET A 9 -0.35 2.03 2.04
CA MET A 9 -1.63 1.33 2.06
C MET A 9 -1.50 -0.20 2.10
N TRP A 10 -0.41 -0.75 1.58
CA TRP A 10 -0.32 -2.16 1.18
C TRP A 10 0.51 -3.01 2.13
N THR A 11 1.51 -2.44 2.78
CA THR A 11 2.43 -3.11 3.72
C THR A 11 1.70 -3.83 4.85
N PRO A 12 0.67 -3.25 5.49
CA PRO A 12 -0.09 -3.98 6.51
C PRO A 12 -0.76 -5.24 5.96
N PHE A 13 -1.26 -5.21 4.72
CA PHE A 13 -1.89 -6.37 4.08
C PHE A 13 -0.86 -7.41 3.63
N LYS A 14 0.27 -7.00 3.06
CA LYS A 14 1.39 -7.89 2.69
C LYS A 14 1.96 -8.61 3.90
N HIS A 15 2.24 -7.88 4.98
CA HIS A 15 2.77 -8.46 6.21
C HIS A 15 1.81 -9.48 6.81
N LEU A 16 0.51 -9.15 6.85
CA LEU A 16 -0.53 -10.06 7.31
C LEU A 16 -0.60 -11.33 6.45
N PHE A 17 -0.62 -11.19 5.12
CA PHE A 17 -0.63 -12.31 4.19
C PHE A 17 0.56 -13.24 4.43
N ASN A 18 1.79 -12.70 4.44
CA ASN A 18 3.01 -13.47 4.67
C ASN A 18 2.99 -14.21 6.01
N SER A 19 2.43 -13.58 7.05
CA SER A 19 2.32 -14.17 8.38
C SER A 19 1.33 -15.34 8.41
N ILE A 20 0.18 -15.20 7.73
CA ILE A 20 -0.81 -16.28 7.59
C ILE A 20 -0.24 -17.41 6.74
N GLU A 21 0.41 -17.10 5.63
CA GLU A 21 1.04 -18.08 4.75
C GLU A 21 2.12 -18.88 5.49
N SER A 22 3.01 -18.20 6.22
CA SER A 22 4.03 -18.84 7.07
C SER A 22 3.42 -19.80 8.11
N PHE A 23 2.31 -19.40 8.71
CA PHE A 23 1.55 -20.26 9.64
C PHE A 23 0.99 -21.51 8.96
N LEU A 24 0.42 -21.38 7.76
CA LEU A 24 -0.20 -22.49 7.03
C LEU A 24 0.82 -23.47 6.43
N VAL A 25 1.97 -22.97 5.99
CA VAL A 25 3.00 -23.75 5.29
C VAL A 25 3.92 -24.49 6.27
N THR A 26 4.12 -23.97 7.49
CA THR A 26 5.02 -24.59 8.47
C THR A 26 4.30 -25.71 9.24
N PRO A 27 4.64 -27.00 9.03
CA PRO A 27 4.11 -28.08 9.85
C PRO A 27 4.67 -27.96 11.27
N ALA A 28 3.92 -27.32 12.16
CA ALA A 28 4.23 -27.23 13.57
C ALA A 28 3.48 -28.33 14.33
N ALA A 29 4.13 -28.99 15.28
CA ALA A 29 3.49 -29.95 16.18
C ALA A 29 3.86 -29.61 17.64
N GLY A 30 2.94 -29.87 18.56
CA GLY A 30 3.13 -29.62 20.00
C GLY A 30 3.27 -28.12 20.33
N GLN A 31 4.23 -27.78 21.19
CA GLN A 31 4.42 -26.42 21.75
C GLN A 31 4.63 -25.34 20.68
N GLN A 32 5.21 -25.69 19.53
CA GLN A 32 5.46 -24.74 18.45
C GLN A 32 4.16 -24.34 17.74
N GLN A 33 3.17 -25.22 17.70
CA GLN A 33 1.85 -24.90 17.14
C GLN A 33 1.08 -23.95 18.05
N GLU A 34 1.17 -24.12 19.37
CA GLU A 34 0.55 -23.21 20.34
C GLU A 34 1.15 -21.80 20.28
N GLN A 35 2.48 -21.68 20.16
CA GLN A 35 3.15 -20.38 19.96
C GLN A 35 2.75 -19.71 18.64
N ASN A 36 2.66 -20.49 17.56
CA ASN A 36 2.23 -20.01 16.26
C ASN A 36 0.79 -19.48 16.29
N VAL A 37 -0.12 -20.20 16.96
CA VAL A 37 -1.52 -19.76 17.13
C VAL A 37 -1.60 -18.48 17.97
N ALA A 38 -0.83 -18.39 19.06
CA ALA A 38 -0.80 -17.18 19.89
C ALA A 38 -0.23 -15.97 19.13
N SER A 39 0.80 -16.16 18.32
CA SER A 39 1.36 -15.12 17.45
C SER A 39 0.36 -14.65 16.39
N LEU A 40 -0.34 -15.58 15.76
CA LEU A 40 -1.38 -15.28 14.78
C LEU A 40 -2.55 -14.51 15.42
N ASP A 41 -3.04 -14.94 16.59
CA ASP A 41 -4.12 -14.22 17.31
C ASP A 41 -3.70 -12.78 17.66
N ALA A 42 -2.46 -12.60 18.16
CA ALA A 42 -1.93 -11.26 18.43
C ALA A 42 -1.86 -10.39 17.17
N LEU A 43 -1.44 -10.95 16.04
CA LEU A 43 -1.37 -10.23 14.76
C LEU A 43 -2.76 -9.86 14.23
N LEU A 44 -3.72 -10.79 14.25
CA LEU A 44 -5.10 -10.55 13.82
C LEU A 44 -5.76 -9.47 14.68
N ARG A 45 -5.52 -9.49 16.00
CA ARG A 45 -5.99 -8.43 16.91
C ARG A 45 -5.36 -7.08 16.59
N LYS A 46 -4.04 -7.03 16.36
CA LYS A 46 -3.32 -5.80 15.98
C LYS A 46 -3.90 -5.18 14.70
N HIS A 47 -4.24 -6.00 13.72
CA HIS A 47 -4.76 -5.56 12.42
C HIS A 47 -6.29 -5.61 12.30
N LYS A 48 -7.03 -5.77 13.41
CA LYS A 48 -8.51 -5.90 13.41
C LYS A 48 -9.22 -4.77 12.66
N GLN A 49 -8.74 -3.54 12.81
CA GLN A 49 -9.33 -2.38 12.13
C GLN A 49 -9.19 -2.51 10.60
N ASN A 50 -8.05 -3.00 10.12
CA ASN A 50 -7.80 -3.22 8.70
C ASN A 50 -8.77 -4.25 8.10
N PHE A 51 -9.18 -5.25 8.87
CA PHE A 51 -10.22 -6.20 8.47
C PHE A 51 -11.63 -5.60 8.52
N SER A 52 -11.90 -4.74 9.50
CA SER A 52 -13.20 -4.06 9.62
C SER A 52 -13.46 -3.10 8.47
N THR A 53 -12.40 -2.57 7.87
CA THR A 53 -12.44 -1.70 6.68
C THR A 53 -11.71 -2.32 5.49
N LEU A 54 -11.73 -3.66 5.39
CA LEU A 54 -11.01 -4.39 4.36
C LEU A 54 -11.42 -3.91 2.98
N LEU A 55 -10.44 -3.54 2.15
CA LEU A 55 -10.63 -3.01 0.79
C LEU A 55 -11.50 -1.74 0.72
N ARG A 56 -11.72 -1.05 1.85
CA ARG A 56 -12.35 0.26 1.81
C ARG A 56 -11.33 1.27 1.32
N ASN A 57 -11.53 1.75 0.12
CA ASN A 57 -10.65 2.74 -0.48
C ASN A 57 -10.76 4.08 0.26
N PRO A 58 -9.63 4.77 0.51
CA PRO A 58 -9.62 6.14 0.97
C PRO A 58 -10.37 7.01 -0.04
N PRO A 59 -11.34 7.82 0.42
CA PRO A 59 -12.13 8.64 -0.48
C PRO A 59 -11.26 9.74 -1.12
N LYS A 60 -11.77 10.29 -2.21
CA LYS A 60 -11.21 11.47 -2.87
C LYS A 60 -11.05 12.64 -1.90
N ASN A 61 -9.99 13.41 -2.09
CA ASN A 61 -9.69 14.56 -1.24
C ASN A 61 -9.16 15.72 -2.10
N GLY A 62 -9.82 16.89 -2.02
CA GLY A 62 -9.41 18.09 -2.75
C GLY A 62 -7.95 18.47 -2.50
N LYS A 63 -7.47 18.32 -1.26
CA LYS A 63 -6.07 18.58 -0.90
C LYS A 63 -5.11 17.62 -1.61
N SER A 64 -5.49 16.35 -1.73
CA SER A 64 -4.70 15.34 -2.46
C SER A 64 -4.62 15.69 -3.94
N ARG A 65 -5.74 16.12 -4.54
CA ARG A 65 -5.80 16.56 -5.94
C ARG A 65 -4.95 17.81 -6.20
N GLU A 66 -4.96 18.76 -5.28
CA GLU A 66 -4.12 19.97 -5.36
C GLU A 66 -2.64 19.62 -5.23
N ALA A 67 -2.28 18.75 -4.29
CA ALA A 67 -0.91 18.31 -4.07
C ALA A 67 -0.31 17.63 -5.31
N ILE A 68 -1.03 16.69 -5.95
CA ILE A 68 -0.51 16.03 -7.15
C ILE A 68 -0.38 17.01 -8.35
N ARG A 69 -1.24 18.02 -8.44
CA ARG A 69 -1.14 19.07 -9.48
C ARG A 69 0.07 19.97 -9.25
N GLN A 70 0.33 20.35 -8.01
CA GLN A 70 1.54 21.10 -7.64
C GLN A 70 2.81 20.26 -7.84
N GLY A 71 2.70 18.93 -7.75
CA GLY A 71 3.78 17.99 -8.01
C GLY A 71 4.41 18.11 -9.41
N ILE A 72 3.73 18.73 -10.39
CA ILE A 72 4.29 19.01 -11.72
C ILE A 72 5.37 20.10 -11.65
N THR A 73 5.22 21.09 -10.77
CA THR A 73 6.11 22.26 -10.70
C THR A 73 7.00 22.27 -9.47
N GLU A 74 6.43 22.00 -8.29
CA GLU A 74 7.11 22.07 -6.99
C GLU A 74 7.64 20.70 -6.54
N GLY A 75 7.14 19.62 -7.17
CA GLY A 75 7.44 18.26 -6.78
C GLY A 75 6.62 17.82 -5.57
N ILE A 76 6.63 16.51 -5.32
CA ILE A 76 5.93 15.90 -4.21
C ILE A 76 6.86 14.92 -3.49
N THR A 77 6.73 14.83 -2.18
CA THR A 77 7.45 13.83 -1.38
C THR A 77 6.54 12.64 -1.13
N LEU A 78 6.89 11.48 -1.68
CA LEU A 78 6.19 10.22 -1.46
C LEU A 78 6.97 9.34 -0.47
N PRO A 79 6.30 8.54 0.39
CA PRO A 79 6.96 7.71 1.39
C PRO A 79 8.00 6.74 0.81
N GLU A 80 7.67 6.07 -0.30
CA GLU A 80 8.56 5.07 -0.94
C GLU A 80 9.47 5.64 -2.03
N PHE A 81 9.14 6.82 -2.59
CA PHE A 81 9.83 7.38 -3.77
C PHE A 81 10.63 8.66 -3.47
N GLY A 82 10.54 9.18 -2.25
CA GLY A 82 11.18 10.44 -1.88
C GLY A 82 10.59 11.65 -2.62
N HIS A 83 11.36 12.73 -2.72
CA HIS A 83 10.94 13.95 -3.43
C HIS A 83 11.12 13.79 -4.95
N THR A 84 10.04 13.94 -5.71
CA THR A 84 10.03 13.75 -7.17
C THR A 84 9.16 14.79 -7.86
N ILE A 85 9.61 15.28 -9.02
CA ILE A 85 8.82 16.09 -9.95
C ILE A 85 7.99 15.14 -10.82
N LEU A 86 6.67 15.34 -10.84
CA LEU A 86 5.75 14.51 -11.60
C LEU A 86 5.63 14.98 -13.05
N SER A 87 5.48 14.03 -13.99
CA SER A 87 5.10 14.37 -15.35
C SER A 87 3.61 14.74 -15.41
N LYS A 88 3.24 15.57 -16.39
CA LYS A 88 1.84 15.91 -16.64
C LYS A 88 1.00 14.66 -16.93
N ASP A 89 1.53 13.72 -17.71
CA ASP A 89 0.83 12.49 -18.07
C ASP A 89 0.52 11.62 -16.84
N LEU A 90 1.47 11.50 -15.90
CA LEU A 90 1.28 10.74 -14.66
C LEU A 90 0.22 11.39 -13.76
N VAL A 91 0.20 12.73 -13.68
CA VAL A 91 -0.82 13.46 -12.92
C VAL A 91 -2.20 13.32 -13.56
N ASP A 92 -2.28 13.47 -14.89
CA ASP A 92 -3.54 13.31 -15.63
C ASP A 92 -4.10 11.89 -15.46
N GLU A 93 -3.27 10.85 -15.58
CA GLU A 93 -3.66 9.45 -15.35
C GLU A 93 -4.12 9.21 -13.90
N SER A 94 -3.40 9.79 -12.93
CA SER A 94 -3.78 9.70 -11.51
C SER A 94 -5.18 10.30 -11.25
N VAL A 95 -5.49 11.43 -11.88
CA VAL A 95 -6.81 12.07 -11.78
C VAL A 95 -7.89 11.23 -12.46
N ILE A 96 -7.61 10.69 -13.65
CA ILE A 96 -8.54 9.84 -14.40
C ILE A 96 -8.92 8.61 -13.57
N LEU A 97 -7.93 7.88 -13.05
CA LEU A 97 -8.18 6.69 -12.24
C LEU A 97 -8.87 7.02 -10.91
N SER A 98 -8.50 8.14 -10.28
CA SER A 98 -9.21 8.66 -9.10
C SER A 98 -10.69 8.91 -9.38
N ASP A 99 -11.01 9.53 -10.51
CA ASP A 99 -12.39 9.82 -10.91
C ASP A 99 -13.16 8.55 -11.30
N MET A 100 -12.52 7.57 -11.94
CA MET A 100 -13.14 6.31 -12.34
C MET A 100 -13.51 5.41 -11.15
N TYR A 101 -12.67 5.38 -10.12
CA TYR A 101 -12.78 4.42 -9.01
C TYR A 101 -13.13 5.05 -7.65
N ASP A 102 -13.40 6.36 -7.62
CA ASP A 102 -13.62 7.14 -6.39
C ASP A 102 -12.50 6.94 -5.36
N LEU A 103 -11.25 7.04 -5.82
CA LEU A 103 -10.04 6.79 -5.04
C LEU A 103 -9.30 8.08 -4.71
N ASN A 104 -8.64 8.12 -3.56
CA ASN A 104 -7.71 9.18 -3.24
C ASN A 104 -6.56 9.27 -4.27
N GLU A 105 -6.29 10.49 -4.74
CA GLU A 105 -5.32 10.77 -5.79
C GLU A 105 -3.88 10.40 -5.42
N LEU A 106 -3.49 10.50 -4.14
CA LEU A 106 -2.14 10.13 -3.70
C LEU A 106 -1.94 8.61 -3.71
N ILE A 107 -2.98 7.87 -3.35
CA ILE A 107 -2.97 6.41 -3.39
C ILE A 107 -2.89 5.90 -4.83
N VAL A 108 -3.61 6.55 -5.75
CA VAL A 108 -3.53 6.24 -7.18
C VAL A 108 -2.14 6.55 -7.73
N LEU A 109 -1.55 7.68 -7.33
CA LEU A 109 -0.19 8.05 -7.73
C LEU A 109 0.82 7.00 -7.25
N GLU A 110 0.75 6.59 -5.98
CA GLU A 110 1.60 5.51 -5.45
C GLU A 110 1.43 4.22 -6.25
N LEU A 111 0.19 3.82 -6.55
CA LEU A 111 -0.10 2.63 -7.36
C LEU A 111 0.56 2.69 -8.74
N LEU A 112 0.45 3.83 -9.44
CA LEU A 112 1.08 4.02 -10.75
C LEU A 112 2.60 4.00 -10.65
N CYS A 113 3.18 4.63 -9.62
CA CYS A 113 4.63 4.60 -9.39
C CYS A 113 5.13 3.18 -9.08
N THR A 114 4.39 2.40 -8.28
CA THR A 114 4.70 0.97 -8.06
C THR A 114 4.62 0.19 -9.36
N ALA A 115 3.60 0.43 -10.20
CA ALA A 115 3.47 -0.24 -11.50
C ALA A 115 4.65 0.08 -12.43
N GLN A 116 5.10 1.34 -12.47
CA GLN A 116 6.26 1.77 -13.25
C GLN A 116 7.55 1.05 -12.80
N GLN A 117 7.75 0.87 -11.49
CA GLN A 117 8.89 0.09 -10.96
C GLN A 117 8.86 -1.38 -11.38
N GLN A 118 7.68 -1.95 -11.65
CA GLN A 118 7.54 -3.34 -12.08
C GLN A 118 7.64 -3.53 -13.60
N MET A 119 7.53 -2.47 -14.42
CA MET A 119 7.66 -2.58 -15.88
C MET A 119 8.93 -3.32 -16.35
N PRO A 120 10.12 -3.12 -15.75
CA PRO A 120 11.32 -3.88 -16.14
C PRO A 120 11.19 -5.40 -15.98
N ASN A 121 10.35 -5.86 -15.05
CA ASN A 121 10.09 -7.29 -14.82
C ASN A 121 9.08 -7.87 -15.84
N HIS A 122 8.42 -7.01 -16.62
CA HIS A 122 7.34 -7.36 -17.54
C HIS A 122 7.51 -6.68 -18.91
N PRO A 123 8.62 -6.94 -19.64
CA PRO A 123 8.87 -6.28 -20.91
C PRO A 123 7.86 -6.69 -21.99
N GLY A 124 7.24 -5.70 -22.65
CA GLY A 124 6.32 -5.91 -23.78
C GLY A 124 4.84 -5.95 -23.40
N LEU A 125 4.50 -5.67 -22.14
CA LEU A 125 3.16 -5.27 -21.71
C LEU A 125 2.97 -3.76 -21.84
#